data_AF-A0A2S7PJ78-F1
#
_entry.id   AF-A0A2S7PJ78-F1
#
_cell.length_a   1.000
_cell.length_b   1.000
_cell.length_c   1.000
_cell.angle_alpha   90.00
_cell.angle_beta   90.00
_cell.angle_gamma   90.00
#
_symmetry.space_group_name_H-M   'P 1'
#
loop_
_entity.id
_entity.type
_entity.pdbx_description
1 polymer ?
#
loop_
_entity_poly.entity_id
_entity_poly.type
_entity_poly.pdbx_seq_one_letter_code
_entity_poly.pdbx_strand_id
1 'polypeptide(L)'
;MLHPLFQANHHHKLTTTELPVTVPPGAVPEGVKWMFLPRIRCHDCPGKLYTPGPDTTVGNFEVHLKNKGHREKVNARVANTTGAAAAAS
;
A
#
# COMPACT_ATOMS: atom_id res chain seq x y z
N MET A 1 -14.82 8.88 -35.34
CA MET A 1 -14.83 7.50 -34.83
C MET A 1 -13.68 7.37 -33.83
N LEU A 2 -13.97 7.50 -32.54
CA LEU A 2 -12.99 7.35 -31.44
C LEU A 2 -13.52 6.23 -30.52
N HIS A 3 -12.68 5.23 -30.25
CA HIS A 3 -13.01 3.99 -29.55
C HIS A 3 -13.43 4.25 -28.07
N PRO A 4 -14.55 3.68 -27.59
CA PRO A 4 -15.05 3.88 -26.23
C PRO A 4 -14.50 2.83 -25.23
N LEU A 5 -13.21 2.45 -25.34
CA LEU A 5 -12.62 1.36 -24.54
C LEU A 5 -11.81 1.83 -23.30
N PHE A 6 -11.98 3.07 -22.86
CA PHE A 6 -11.27 3.59 -21.67
C PHE A 6 -12.17 3.92 -20.48
N GLN A 7 -13.45 3.51 -20.48
CA GLN A 7 -14.41 3.87 -19.44
C GLN A 7 -15.04 2.69 -18.67
N ALA A 8 -14.40 1.51 -18.68
CA ALA A 8 -15.02 0.30 -18.13
C ALA A 8 -14.15 -0.45 -17.08
N ASN A 9 -13.46 0.25 -16.18
CA ASN A 9 -12.72 -0.46 -15.12
C ASN A 9 -12.55 0.25 -13.76
N HIS A 10 -13.54 1.05 -13.33
CA HIS A 10 -13.54 1.61 -11.97
C HIS A 10 -14.77 1.22 -11.12
N HIS A 11 -15.55 0.24 -11.56
CA HIS A 11 -16.65 -0.32 -10.78
C HIS A 11 -16.32 -1.72 -10.24
N HIS A 12 -15.10 -1.94 -9.76
CA HIS A 12 -14.94 -2.94 -8.70
C HIS A 12 -15.68 -2.38 -7.49
N LYS A 13 -16.97 -2.74 -7.37
CA LYS A 13 -17.66 -2.72 -6.09
C LYS A 13 -16.73 -3.46 -5.13
N LEU A 14 -16.04 -2.72 -4.25
CA LEU A 14 -15.33 -3.29 -3.12
C LEU A 14 -16.40 -3.97 -2.27
N THR A 15 -16.66 -5.22 -2.60
CA THR A 15 -17.49 -6.12 -1.81
C THR A 15 -16.78 -6.19 -0.47
N THR A 16 -17.45 -5.72 0.58
CA THR A 16 -17.02 -5.74 1.99
C THR A 16 -15.73 -6.53 2.20
N THR A 17 -14.60 -5.81 2.39
CA THR A 17 -13.36 -6.46 2.81
C THR A 17 -13.63 -7.07 4.17
N GLU A 18 -13.75 -8.40 4.23
CA GLU A 18 -13.83 -9.10 5.51
C GLU A 18 -12.55 -8.77 6.29
N LEU A 19 -12.72 -8.23 7.50
CA LEU A 19 -11.59 -7.81 8.32
C LEU A 19 -10.79 -9.05 8.74
N PRO A 20 -9.45 -8.99 8.75
CA PRO A 20 -8.65 -10.10 9.23
C PRO A 20 -9.00 -10.39 10.69
N VAL A 21 -9.42 -11.62 10.98
CA VAL A 21 -9.61 -12.10 12.34
C VAL A 21 -8.28 -12.55 12.92
N THR A 22 -7.96 -12.11 14.13
CA THR A 22 -6.82 -12.65 14.89
C THR A 22 -7.19 -14.03 15.42
N VAL A 23 -6.57 -15.06 14.87
CA VAL A 23 -6.80 -16.46 15.28
C VAL A 23 -5.86 -16.80 16.45
N PRO A 24 -6.37 -17.26 17.61
CA PRO A 24 -5.52 -17.75 18.70
C PRO A 24 -4.69 -18.98 18.29
N PRO A 25 -3.48 -19.16 18.84
CA PRO A 25 -2.67 -20.35 18.56
C PRO A 25 -3.44 -21.64 18.90
N GLY A 26 -3.59 -22.54 17.92
CA GLY A 26 -4.21 -23.87 18.12
C GLY A 26 -5.73 -23.95 17.94
N ALA A 27 -6.42 -22.85 17.67
CA ALA A 27 -7.86 -22.85 17.42
C ALA A 27 -8.18 -22.12 16.12
N VAL A 28 -8.33 -22.87 15.01
CA VAL A 28 -8.94 -22.35 13.78
C VAL A 28 -10.44 -22.63 13.83
N PRO A 29 -11.30 -21.60 13.93
CA PRO A 29 -12.75 -21.79 13.90
C PRO A 29 -13.20 -22.48 12.61
N GLU A 30 -14.25 -23.29 12.69
CA GLU A 30 -14.92 -23.84 11.50
C GLU A 30 -15.45 -22.68 10.63
N GLY A 31 -15.27 -22.76 9.31
CA GLY A 31 -15.76 -21.74 8.37
C GLY A 31 -14.82 -20.56 8.11
N VAL A 32 -13.57 -20.60 8.57
CA VAL A 32 -12.56 -19.59 8.19
C VAL A 32 -12.23 -19.71 6.70
N LYS A 33 -12.42 -18.61 5.97
CA LYS A 33 -11.98 -18.48 4.59
C LYS A 33 -10.58 -17.88 4.54
N TRP A 34 -9.64 -18.63 3.97
CA TRP A 34 -8.30 -18.12 3.69
C TRP A 34 -8.35 -17.14 2.53
N MET A 35 -7.80 -15.94 2.74
CA MET A 35 -7.73 -14.89 1.73
C MET A 35 -6.35 -14.22 1.77
N PHE A 36 -5.86 -13.84 0.60
CA PHE A 36 -4.70 -12.96 0.51
C PHE A 36 -5.11 -11.55 0.91
N LEU A 37 -4.40 -10.95 1.87
CA LEU A 37 -4.60 -9.56 2.26
C LEU A 37 -3.44 -8.71 1.75
N PRO A 38 -3.64 -7.89 0.69
CA PRO A 38 -2.62 -6.98 0.19
C PRO A 38 -2.19 -6.01 1.29
N ARG A 39 -0.91 -5.65 1.33
CA ARG A 39 -0.39 -4.64 2.27
C ARG A 39 0.55 -3.68 1.57
N ILE A 40 0.47 -2.40 1.92
CA ILE A 40 1.27 -1.33 1.32
C ILE A 40 2.49 -1.07 2.22
N ARG A 41 3.69 -1.04 1.61
CA ARG A 41 4.96 -0.72 2.27
C ARG A 41 5.59 0.52 1.65
N CYS A 42 6.17 1.36 2.49
CA CYS A 42 7.07 2.42 2.06
C CYS A 42 8.51 1.92 2.12
N HIS A 43 9.24 1.99 1.01
CA HIS A 43 10.65 1.58 0.96
C HIS A 43 11.59 2.54 1.69
N ASP A 44 11.19 3.81 1.84
CA ASP A 44 12.00 4.83 2.53
C ASP A 44 11.80 4.82 4.05
N CYS A 45 10.69 4.25 4.52
CA CYS A 45 10.31 4.28 5.91
C CYS A 45 10.17 2.85 6.44
N PRO A 46 11.22 2.29 7.06
CA PRO A 46 11.15 0.96 7.64
C PRO A 46 10.11 0.94 8.79
N GLY A 47 9.43 -0.18 8.94
CA GLY A 47 8.61 -0.47 10.12
C GLY A 47 7.12 -0.11 10.05
N LYS A 48 6.64 0.58 9.00
CA LYS A 48 5.20 0.82 8.81
C LYS A 48 4.63 0.03 7.64
N LEU A 49 3.62 -0.79 7.94
CA LEU A 49 2.88 -1.62 6.99
C LEU A 49 1.42 -1.24 7.06
N TYR A 50 0.85 -0.81 5.93
CA TYR A 50 -0.52 -0.33 5.85
C TYR A 50 -1.42 -1.43 5.29
N THR A 51 -2.50 -1.74 6.00
CA THR A 51 -3.56 -2.62 5.52
C THR A 51 -4.57 -1.76 4.75
N PRO A 52 -4.99 -2.11 3.53
CA PRO A 52 -6.10 -1.46 2.84
C PRO A 52 -7.46 -2.00 3.34
N GLY A 53 -8.36 -1.12 3.75
CA GLY A 53 -9.73 -1.44 4.15
C GLY A 53 -10.58 -0.18 4.37
N PRO A 54 -11.89 -0.30 4.64
CA PRO A 54 -12.80 0.85 4.81
C PRO A 54 -12.33 1.83 5.90
N ASP A 55 -11.75 1.32 6.99
CA ASP A 55 -11.20 2.11 8.10
C ASP A 55 -9.66 2.18 8.11
N THR A 56 -9.01 1.37 7.29
CA THR A 56 -7.56 1.35 7.08
C THR A 56 -7.29 1.77 5.64
N THR A 57 -7.68 2.99 5.30
CA THR A 57 -7.74 3.41 3.90
C THR A 57 -6.36 3.65 3.31
N VAL A 58 -6.29 3.66 1.97
CA VAL A 58 -5.18 4.28 1.22
C VAL A 58 -4.90 5.70 1.73
N GLY A 59 -5.93 6.42 2.22
CA GLY A 59 -5.80 7.73 2.85
C GLY A 59 -4.79 7.77 4.01
N ASN A 60 -4.74 6.73 4.86
CA ASN A 60 -3.73 6.66 5.93
C ASN A 60 -2.30 6.60 5.38
N PHE A 61 -2.13 5.94 4.23
CA PHE A 61 -0.86 5.90 3.52
C PHE A 61 -0.55 7.25 2.84
N GLU A 62 -1.54 7.93 2.29
CA GLU A 62 -1.35 9.28 1.72
C GLU A 62 -0.91 10.31 2.76
N VAL A 63 -1.46 10.25 3.97
CA VAL A 63 -1.01 11.09 5.10
C VAL A 63 0.46 10.82 5.41
N HIS A 64 0.89 9.55 5.36
CA HIS A 64 2.29 9.19 5.51
C HIS A 64 3.19 9.84 4.45
N LEU A 65 2.77 9.86 3.19
CA LEU A 65 3.52 10.50 2.11
C LEU A 65 3.65 12.03 2.31
N LYS A 66 2.66 12.66 2.93
CA LYS A 66 2.69 14.10 3.23
C LYS A 66 3.59 14.48 4.41
N ASN A 67 3.96 13.51 5.27
CA ASN A 67 4.74 13.76 6.48
C ASN A 67 6.18 14.21 6.16
N LYS A 68 6.70 15.21 6.88
CA LYS A 68 8.06 15.74 6.73
C LYS A 68 9.13 14.66 6.78
N GLY A 69 9.05 13.75 7.74
CA GLY A 69 10.05 12.71 7.91
C GLY A 69 10.13 11.71 6.75
N HIS A 70 9.01 11.44 6.06
CA HIS A 70 9.04 10.64 4.84
C HIS A 70 9.76 11.39 3.71
N ARG A 71 9.40 12.66 3.49
CA ARG A 71 9.95 13.50 2.42
C ARG A 71 11.46 13.70 2.57
N GLU A 72 11.95 13.87 3.80
CA GLU A 72 13.39 13.99 4.09
C GLU A 72 14.16 12.73 3.66
N LYS A 73 13.62 11.54 3.95
CA LYS A 73 14.23 10.27 3.54
C LYS A 73 14.19 10.06 2.04
N VAL A 74 13.09 10.43 1.39
CA VAL A 74 12.99 10.43 -0.08
C VAL A 74 14.04 11.34 -0.71
N ASN A 75 14.19 12.56 -0.20
CA ASN A 75 15.18 13.51 -0.70
C ASN A 75 16.62 12.98 -0.53
N ALA A 76 16.93 12.37 0.62
CA ALA A 76 18.23 11.75 0.85
C ALA A 76 18.49 10.60 -0.12
N ARG A 77 17.50 9.73 -0.37
CA ARG A 77 17.60 8.66 -1.37
C ARG A 77 17.84 9.25 -2.77
N VAL A 78 17.03 10.20 -3.19
CA VAL A 78 17.11 10.80 -4.54
C VAL A 78 18.47 11.48 -4.74
N ALA A 79 18.96 12.24 -3.76
CA ALA A 79 20.27 12.87 -3.82
C ALA A 79 21.42 11.86 -3.95
N ASN A 80 21.33 10.71 -3.27
CA ASN A 80 22.33 9.65 -3.40
C ASN A 80 22.26 8.96 -4.77
N THR A 81 21.05 8.71 -5.30
CA THR A 81 20.88 8.11 -6.63
C THR A 81 21.39 9.02 -7.74
N THR A 82 21.12 10.33 -7.68
CA THR A 82 21.61 11.27 -8.69
C THR A 82 23.12 11.46 -8.63
N GLY A 83 23.73 11.49 -7.45
CA GLY A 83 25.19 11.52 -7.29
C GLY A 83 25.88 10.26 -7.85
N ALA A 84 25.30 9.08 -7.60
CA ALA A 84 25.81 7.82 -8.14
C ALA A 84 25.68 7.72 -9.67
N ALA A 85 24.59 8.23 -10.25
CA ALA A 85 24.41 8.27 -11.71
C ALA A 85 25.39 9.22 -12.40
N ALA A 86 25.68 10.38 -11.78
CA ALA A 86 26.65 11.34 -12.29
C ALA A 86 28.11 10.85 -12.19
N ALA A 87 28.44 10.03 -11.20
CA ALA A 87 29.78 9.43 -11.05
C ALA A 87 30.01 8.19 -11.95
N ALA A 88 28.95 7.62 -12.50
CA ALA A 88 28.98 6.47 -13.41
C ALA A 88 28.89 6.86 -14.91
N SER A 89 28.82 8.16 -15.20
CA SER A 89 28.80 8.74 -16.55
C SER A 89 30.14 9.39 -16.87
#